data_AF-A0A820H2F7-F1
#
_entry.id   AF-A0A820H2F7-F1
#
_cell.length_a   1.000
_cell.length_b   1.000
_cell.length_c   1.000
_cell.angle_alpha   90.00
_cell.angle_beta   90.00
_cell.angle_gamma   90.00
#
_symmetry.space_group_name_H-M   'P 1'
#
loop_
_entity.id
_entity.type
_entity.pdbx_description
1 polymer ?
#
loop_
_entity_poly.entity_id
_entity_poly.type
_entity_poly.pdbx_seq_one_letter_code
_entity_poly.pdbx_strand_id
1 'polypeptide(L)'
;MLKLKPQIAIAVGNLLDLAQKQQILNMDSITNGILDVFETADSFSTPIWQPIGEILGTYFGSAQSQSTINISILKTIMDKVPVQNRKEMIVYVIEYAQKISSKSKFISLWKLSGLTFDDLLKLDVIDSQFLSTYDWLLNPISTDVNEITRPLTSSLASSTQVVAVSQSSHFSTTDTVRSDADLVKLFRSINKQQISSNTQQQQTNQYFQDVSALF
;
A
#
# COMPACT_ATOMS: atom_id res chain seq x y z
N MET A 1 -12.37 1.37 18.10
CA MET A 1 -11.06 1.68 17.48
C MET A 1 -10.69 0.50 16.59
N LEU A 2 -10.86 0.62 15.27
CA LEU A 2 -10.42 -0.41 14.32
C LEU A 2 -8.89 -0.37 14.25
N LYS A 3 -8.21 -1.20 15.05
CA LYS A 3 -6.79 -1.47 14.83
C LYS A 3 -6.70 -2.52 13.73
N LEU A 4 -6.17 -2.13 12.58
CA LEU A 4 -5.77 -3.10 11.59
C LEU A 4 -4.74 -4.02 12.26
N LYS A 5 -4.92 -5.34 12.15
CA LYS A 5 -3.89 -6.26 12.64
C LYS A 5 -2.63 -6.00 11.79
N PRO A 6 -1.43 -5.85 12.38
CA PRO A 6 -0.20 -5.57 11.62
C PRO A 6 0.03 -6.53 10.45
N GLN A 7 -0.41 -7.79 10.59
CA GLN A 7 -0.34 -8.80 9.54
C GLN A 7 -1.15 -8.46 8.28
N ILE A 8 -2.29 -7.75 8.43
CA ILE A 8 -3.11 -7.34 7.29
C ILE A 8 -2.39 -6.22 6.52
N ALA A 9 -1.82 -5.22 7.22
CA ALA A 9 -1.03 -4.18 6.58
C ALA A 9 0.13 -4.76 5.76
N ILE A 10 0.82 -5.74 6.35
CA ILE A 10 1.93 -6.44 5.70
C ILE A 10 1.45 -7.23 4.47
N ALA A 11 0.36 -7.98 4.60
CA ALA A 11 -0.20 -8.75 3.49
C ALA A 11 -0.62 -7.84 2.33
N VAL A 12 -1.32 -6.73 2.62
CA VAL A 12 -1.77 -5.77 1.61
C VAL A 12 -0.60 -5.05 0.94
N GLY A 13 0.41 -4.59 1.70
CA GLY A 13 1.58 -3.93 1.13
C GLY A 13 2.39 -4.85 0.20
N ASN A 14 2.61 -6.11 0.61
CA ASN A 14 3.28 -7.11 -0.24
C ASN A 14 2.45 -7.45 -1.48
N LEU A 15 1.12 -7.47 -1.35
CA LEU A 15 0.23 -7.69 -2.47
C LEU A 15 0.32 -6.57 -3.50
N LEU A 16 0.38 -5.31 -3.08
CA LEU A 16 0.55 -4.16 -3.98
C LEU A 16 1.88 -4.25 -4.75
N ASP A 17 2.97 -4.61 -4.08
CA ASP A 17 4.27 -4.83 -4.71
C ASP A 17 4.25 -5.97 -5.72
N LEU A 18 3.63 -7.11 -5.35
CA LEU A 18 3.47 -8.24 -6.28
C LEU A 18 2.63 -7.86 -7.50
N ALA A 19 1.52 -7.16 -7.31
CA ALA A 19 0.64 -6.72 -8.39
C ALA A 19 1.34 -5.72 -9.32
N GLN A 20 2.16 -4.81 -8.78
CA GLN A 20 2.96 -3.90 -9.59
C GLN A 20 4.04 -4.63 -10.39
N LYS A 21 4.77 -5.57 -9.75
CA LYS A 21 5.79 -6.39 -10.43
C LYS A 21 5.21 -7.24 -11.56
N GLN A 22 3.98 -7.72 -11.40
CA GLN A 22 3.23 -8.42 -12.44
C GLN A 22 2.58 -7.50 -13.47
N GLN A 23 2.80 -6.18 -13.37
CA GLN A 23 2.20 -5.16 -14.24
C GLN A 23 0.66 -5.20 -14.26
N ILE A 24 0.04 -5.74 -13.19
CA ILE A 24 -1.40 -5.73 -12.99
C ILE A 24 -1.84 -4.32 -12.54
N LEU A 25 -1.02 -3.70 -11.70
CA LEU A 25 -1.20 -2.32 -11.26
C LEU A 25 -0.02 -1.46 -11.72
N ASN A 26 -0.31 -0.24 -12.13
CA ASN A 26 0.71 0.80 -12.30
C ASN A 26 0.68 1.77 -11.11
N MET A 27 1.66 2.67 -11.01
CA MET A 27 1.77 3.61 -9.90
C MET A 27 0.54 4.53 -9.78
N ASP A 28 -0.04 4.95 -10.90
CA ASP A 28 -1.23 5.80 -10.91
C ASP A 28 -2.44 5.05 -10.32
N SER A 29 -2.60 3.77 -10.65
CA SER A 29 -3.67 2.92 -10.12
C SER A 29 -3.54 2.71 -8.61
N ILE A 30 -2.31 2.51 -8.12
CA ILE A 30 -2.05 2.38 -6.68
C ILE A 30 -2.34 3.71 -5.98
N THR A 31 -1.88 4.82 -6.54
CA THR A 31 -2.09 6.16 -5.97
C THR A 31 -3.59 6.48 -5.90
N ASN A 32 -4.30 6.36 -7.02
CA ASN A 32 -5.73 6.63 -7.08
C ASN A 32 -6.53 5.70 -6.16
N GLY A 33 -6.21 4.40 -6.13
CA GLY A 33 -6.88 3.47 -5.21
C GLY A 33 -6.71 3.85 -3.74
N ILE A 34 -5.55 4.39 -3.33
CA ILE A 34 -5.34 4.89 -1.97
C ILE A 34 -6.13 6.18 -1.74
N LEU A 35 -6.16 7.10 -2.72
CA LEU A 35 -6.94 8.34 -2.63
C LEU A 35 -8.44 8.05 -2.51
N ASP A 36 -8.96 7.08 -3.25
CA ASP A 36 -10.36 6.63 -3.16
C ASP A 36 -10.69 6.11 -1.76
N VAL A 37 -9.75 5.43 -1.09
CA VAL A 37 -9.91 5.04 0.32
C VAL A 37 -10.01 6.27 1.20
N PHE A 38 -9.23 7.32 0.96
CA PHE A 38 -9.38 8.58 1.71
C PHE A 38 -10.74 9.24 1.50
N GLU A 39 -11.26 9.23 0.28
CA GLU A 39 -12.54 9.87 -0.05
C GLU A 39 -13.74 9.12 0.49
N THR A 40 -13.68 7.79 0.50
CA THR A 40 -14.71 6.96 1.12
C THR A 40 -14.62 6.95 2.65
N ALA A 41 -13.50 7.39 3.21
CA ALA A 41 -13.22 7.22 4.62
C ALA A 41 -13.90 8.20 5.57
N ASP A 42 -14.50 9.27 5.08
CA ASP A 42 -15.37 10.12 5.89
C ASP A 42 -16.55 9.33 6.49
N SER A 43 -16.86 8.15 5.91
CA SER A 43 -17.84 7.20 6.45
C SER A 43 -17.33 6.31 7.58
N PHE A 44 -16.01 6.24 7.83
CA PHE A 44 -15.44 5.43 8.90
C PHE A 44 -15.36 6.21 10.22
N SER A 45 -15.69 5.54 11.32
CA SER A 45 -15.58 6.10 12.67
C SER A 45 -14.14 6.19 13.21
N THR A 46 -13.14 5.73 12.44
CA THR A 46 -11.75 5.60 12.89
C THR A 46 -10.81 6.26 11.88
N PRO A 47 -9.73 6.93 12.32
CA PRO A 47 -8.79 7.56 11.40
C PRO A 47 -8.10 6.53 10.52
N ILE A 48 -8.26 6.67 9.20
CA ILE A 48 -7.73 5.76 8.19
C ILE A 48 -6.26 6.01 7.81
N TRP A 49 -5.70 7.17 8.17
CA TRP A 49 -4.33 7.52 7.81
C TRP A 49 -3.31 6.57 8.44
N GLN A 50 -3.60 6.02 9.63
CA GLN A 50 -2.74 5.04 10.29
C GLN A 50 -2.62 3.75 9.46
N PRO A 51 -3.71 2.99 9.19
CA PRO A 51 -3.60 1.75 8.42
C PRO A 51 -3.06 1.97 7.01
N ILE A 52 -3.33 3.12 6.39
CA ILE A 52 -2.72 3.47 5.10
C ILE A 52 -1.21 3.67 5.23
N GLY A 53 -0.74 4.34 6.29
CA GLY A 53 0.69 4.48 6.58
C GLY A 53 1.38 3.13 6.76
N GLU A 54 0.76 2.18 7.46
CA GLU A 54 1.29 0.82 7.64
C GLU A 54 1.38 0.03 6.31
N ILE A 55 0.34 0.13 5.47
CA ILE A 55 0.28 -0.50 4.15
C ILE A 55 1.36 0.08 3.23
N LEU A 56 1.45 1.40 3.16
CA LEU A 56 2.44 2.11 2.35
C LEU A 56 3.87 1.82 2.82
N GLY A 57 4.12 1.84 4.12
CA GLY A 57 5.42 1.48 4.69
C GLY A 57 5.82 0.07 4.27
N THR A 58 4.91 -0.90 4.38
CA THR A 58 5.16 -2.27 3.92
C THR A 58 5.45 -2.32 2.42
N TYR A 59 4.63 -1.66 1.60
CA TYR A 59 4.81 -1.60 0.15
C TYR A 59 6.20 -1.05 -0.22
N PHE A 60 6.61 0.08 0.38
CA PHE A 60 7.94 0.66 0.15
C PHE A 60 9.09 -0.20 0.69
N GLY A 61 8.89 -0.92 1.80
CA GLY A 61 9.90 -1.85 2.33
C GLY A 61 10.05 -3.11 1.47
N SER A 62 8.96 -3.59 0.87
CA SER A 62 8.96 -4.80 0.02
C SER A 62 9.66 -4.58 -1.32
N ALA A 63 9.85 -3.32 -1.71
CA ALA A 63 10.53 -2.87 -2.91
C ALA A 63 11.90 -3.51 -3.04
N GLN A 64 12.10 -4.45 -3.98
CA GLN A 64 13.41 -5.06 -4.26
C GLN A 64 14.38 -4.02 -4.86
N SER A 65 15.68 -4.25 -4.81
CA SER A 65 16.72 -3.28 -5.23
C SER A 65 16.66 -2.84 -6.71
N GLN A 66 15.78 -3.44 -7.51
CA GLN A 66 15.51 -3.11 -8.91
C GLN A 66 14.06 -2.63 -9.17
N SER A 67 13.30 -2.36 -8.11
CA SER A 67 11.87 -2.02 -8.24
C SER A 67 11.66 -0.56 -8.65
N THR A 68 10.68 -0.36 -9.53
CA THR A 68 10.15 0.93 -9.98
C THR A 68 9.27 1.61 -8.92
N ILE A 69 9.41 1.22 -7.66
CA ILE A 69 8.60 1.77 -6.57
C ILE A 69 9.04 3.21 -6.35
N ASN A 70 8.12 4.11 -6.67
CA ASN A 70 8.34 5.53 -6.53
C ASN A 70 7.68 6.00 -5.23
N ILE A 71 8.49 6.30 -4.22
CA ILE A 71 8.03 6.84 -2.94
C ILE A 71 7.42 8.24 -3.12
N SER A 72 7.67 8.95 -4.23
CA SER A 72 7.13 10.30 -4.49
C SER A 72 5.60 10.37 -4.42
N ILE A 73 4.88 9.24 -4.58
CA ILE A 73 3.43 9.18 -4.38
C ILE A 73 2.99 9.62 -2.98
N LEU A 74 3.88 9.53 -1.98
CA LEU A 74 3.63 10.01 -0.63
C LEU A 74 3.22 11.47 -0.63
N LYS A 75 3.79 12.31 -1.48
CA LYS A 75 3.43 13.73 -1.56
C LYS A 75 1.93 13.90 -1.87
N THR A 76 1.47 13.25 -2.95
CA THR A 76 0.07 13.27 -3.37
C THR A 76 -0.87 12.71 -2.30
N ILE A 77 -0.47 11.63 -1.63
CA ILE A 77 -1.29 10.98 -0.60
C ILE A 77 -1.37 11.85 0.66
N MET A 78 -0.24 12.43 1.08
CA MET A 78 -0.15 13.29 2.26
C MET A 78 -0.99 14.56 2.12
N ASP A 79 -1.26 15.01 0.89
CA ASP A 79 -2.16 16.13 0.65
C ASP A 79 -3.61 15.87 1.08
N LYS A 80 -4.06 14.60 1.10
CA LYS A 80 -5.37 14.21 1.63
C LYS A 80 -5.38 13.99 3.15
N VAL A 81 -4.21 13.96 3.79
CA VAL A 81 -4.10 13.73 5.22
C VAL A 81 -4.25 15.07 5.96
N PRO A 82 -5.13 15.17 6.98
CA PRO A 82 -5.21 16.36 7.83
C PRO A 82 -3.83 16.70 8.39
N VAL A 83 -3.45 17.98 8.35
CA VAL A 83 -2.08 18.45 8.68
C VAL A 83 -1.60 17.91 10.03
N GLN A 84 -2.47 17.92 11.04
CA GLN A 84 -2.18 17.43 12.39
C GLN A 84 -1.83 15.92 12.46
N ASN A 85 -2.25 15.13 11.47
CA ASN A 85 -2.05 13.67 11.42
C ASN A 85 -0.90 13.25 10.49
N ARG A 86 -0.38 14.19 9.67
CA ARG A 86 0.69 13.91 8.69
C ARG A 86 1.94 13.33 9.37
N LYS A 87 2.35 13.92 10.49
CA LYS A 87 3.51 13.46 11.27
C LYS A 87 3.35 12.00 11.72
N GLU A 88 2.18 11.64 12.22
CA GLU A 88 1.93 10.30 12.73
C GLU A 88 1.85 9.28 11.58
N MET A 89 1.24 9.66 10.45
CA MET A 89 1.22 8.81 9.26
C MET A 89 2.63 8.54 8.72
N ILE A 90 3.51 9.54 8.62
CA ILE A 90 4.87 9.32 8.11
C ILE A 90 5.70 8.43 9.04
N VAL A 91 5.48 8.52 10.36
CA VAL A 91 6.09 7.60 11.34
C VAL A 91 5.70 6.16 11.01
N TYR A 92 4.42 5.87 10.78
CA TYR A 92 3.97 4.53 10.41
C TYR A 92 4.58 4.04 9.10
N VAL A 93 4.69 4.91 8.09
CA VAL A 93 5.35 4.57 6.82
C VAL A 93 6.80 4.16 7.05
N ILE A 94 7.57 4.97 7.79
CA ILE A 94 8.99 4.70 8.04
C ILE A 94 9.16 3.43 8.88
N GLU A 95 8.39 3.28 9.96
CA GLU A 95 8.47 2.11 10.84
C GLU A 95 8.18 0.81 10.10
N TYR A 96 7.13 0.77 9.28
CA TYR A 96 6.79 -0.44 8.54
C TYR A 96 7.76 -0.70 7.39
N ALA A 97 8.27 0.32 6.72
CA ALA A 97 9.31 0.14 5.71
C ALA A 97 10.58 -0.49 6.31
N GLN A 98 10.99 -0.06 7.51
CA GLN A 98 12.12 -0.64 8.24
C GLN A 98 11.87 -2.04 8.79
N LYS A 99 10.61 -2.40 9.09
CA LYS A 99 10.28 -3.78 9.49
C LYS A 99 10.46 -4.76 8.33
N ILE A 100 10.24 -4.30 7.10
CA ILE A 100 10.28 -5.15 5.90
C ILE A 100 11.64 -5.08 5.17
N SER A 101 12.36 -3.96 5.29
CA SER A 101 13.64 -3.72 4.60
C SER A 101 14.75 -3.25 5.52
N SER A 102 16.00 -3.38 5.06
CA SER A 102 17.11 -2.74 5.78
C SER A 102 17.00 -1.22 5.72
N LYS A 103 17.51 -0.57 6.76
CA LYS A 103 17.60 0.89 6.85
C LYS A 103 18.30 1.50 5.64
N SER A 104 19.41 0.90 5.20
CA SER A 104 20.20 1.33 4.03
C SER A 104 19.40 1.31 2.72
N LYS A 105 18.58 0.28 2.53
CA LYS A 105 17.72 0.14 1.35
C LYS A 105 16.61 1.18 1.34
N PHE A 106 15.96 1.40 2.48
CA PHE A 106 14.94 2.44 2.59
C PHE A 106 15.52 3.86 2.40
N ILE A 107 16.70 4.15 2.96
CA ILE A 107 17.43 5.42 2.70
C ILE A 107 17.63 5.62 1.20
N SER A 108 18.04 4.57 0.48
CA SER A 108 18.29 4.66 -0.97
C SER A 108 17.02 5.00 -1.73
N LEU A 109 15.90 4.34 -1.41
CA LEU A 109 14.60 4.64 -2.01
C LEU A 109 14.12 6.07 -1.67
N TRP A 110 14.29 6.49 -0.42
CA TRP A 110 13.95 7.84 0.01
C TRP A 110 14.73 8.89 -0.77
N LYS A 111 16.05 8.72 -0.90
CA LYS A 111 16.90 9.62 -1.69
C LYS A 111 16.51 9.67 -3.17
N LEU A 112 16.25 8.52 -3.78
CA LEU A 112 15.86 8.44 -5.19
C LEU A 112 14.52 9.15 -5.46
N SER A 113 13.65 9.25 -4.45
CA SER A 113 12.37 9.97 -4.58
C SER A 113 12.51 11.49 -4.62
N GLY A 114 13.65 12.03 -4.14
CA GLY A 114 13.85 13.48 -4.00
C GLY A 114 12.97 14.15 -2.95
N LEU A 115 12.22 13.39 -2.13
CA LEU A 115 11.35 13.93 -1.10
C LEU A 115 12.14 14.48 0.10
N THR A 116 11.69 15.62 0.59
CA THR A 116 12.08 16.19 1.88
C THR A 116 10.97 16.04 2.92
N PHE A 117 11.26 16.21 4.20
CA PHE A 117 10.18 16.28 5.20
C PHE A 117 9.29 17.51 5.01
N ASP A 118 9.84 18.60 4.47
CA ASP A 118 9.09 19.82 4.16
C ASP A 118 8.02 19.57 3.09
N ASP A 119 8.30 18.71 2.11
CA ASP A 119 7.32 18.26 1.11
C ASP A 119 6.12 17.53 1.73
N LEU A 120 6.30 16.90 2.89
CA LEU A 120 5.32 15.97 3.49
C LEU A 120 4.60 16.55 4.70
N LEU A 121 5.29 17.29 5.56
CA LEU A 121 4.80 17.63 6.90
C LEU A 121 4.38 19.10 7.08
N LYS A 122 4.77 20.00 6.18
CA LYS A 122 4.78 21.46 6.42
C LYS A 122 5.66 21.85 7.61
N LEU A 123 6.37 22.98 7.50
CA LEU A 123 7.42 23.39 8.46
C LEU A 123 6.92 23.55 9.91
N ASP A 124 5.64 23.90 10.10
CA ASP A 124 5.02 24.14 11.41
C ASP A 124 4.74 22.86 12.22
N VAL A 125 4.83 21.69 11.59
CA VAL A 125 4.59 20.38 12.24
C VAL A 125 5.89 19.68 12.62
N ILE A 126 7.03 20.14 12.11
CA ILE A 126 8.34 19.52 12.29
C ILE A 126 9.02 20.10 13.53
N ASP A 127 9.10 19.30 14.60
CA ASP A 127 9.89 19.64 15.79
C ASP A 127 11.31 19.07 15.75
N SER A 128 12.19 19.62 16.60
CA SER A 128 13.59 19.22 16.69
C SER A 128 13.77 17.75 17.10
N GLN A 129 12.83 17.20 17.87
CA GLN A 129 12.86 15.80 18.29
C GLN A 129 12.60 14.86 17.10
N PHE A 130 11.64 15.20 16.23
CA PHE A 130 11.36 14.46 15.01
C PHE A 130 12.56 14.48 14.07
N LEU A 131 13.15 15.66 13.84
CA LEU A 131 14.35 15.80 13.00
C LEU A 131 15.52 14.99 13.54
N SER A 132 15.78 15.04 14.84
CA SER A 132 16.83 14.24 15.48
C SER A 132 16.58 12.73 15.34
N THR A 133 15.33 12.28 15.50
CA THR A 133 14.95 10.86 15.37
C THR A 133 15.18 10.32 13.96
N TYR A 134 14.94 11.15 12.95
CA TYR A 134 15.03 10.78 11.53
C TYR A 134 16.20 11.43 10.80
N ASP A 135 17.18 11.96 11.52
CA ASP A 135 18.36 12.62 10.93
C ASP A 135 19.09 11.67 9.96
N TRP A 136 19.11 10.38 10.26
CA TRP A 136 19.68 9.35 9.39
C TRP A 136 19.01 9.20 8.01
N LEU A 137 17.77 9.69 7.80
CA LEU A 137 17.14 9.76 6.48
C LEU A 137 17.67 10.94 5.67
N LEU A 138 17.96 12.06 6.33
CA LEU A 138 18.42 13.31 5.72
C LEU A 138 19.94 13.30 5.51
N ASN A 139 20.65 12.87 6.54
CA ASN A 139 22.09 12.82 6.67
C ASN A 139 22.52 11.38 6.97
N PRO A 140 22.37 10.43 6.02
CA PRO A 140 22.83 9.08 6.27
C PRO A 140 24.33 9.08 6.46
N ILE A 141 24.74 8.81 7.69
CA ILE A 141 26.12 8.54 8.03
C ILE A 141 26.53 7.35 7.16
N SER A 142 27.64 7.51 6.43
CA SER A 142 28.23 6.47 5.58
C SER A 142 28.81 5.34 6.45
N THR A 143 27.97 4.69 7.24
CA THR A 143 28.32 3.50 8.00
C THR A 143 28.00 2.27 7.17
N ASP A 144 29.07 1.71 6.64
CA ASP A 144 29.29 0.32 6.23
C ASP A 144 28.60 -0.26 4.98
N VAL A 145 29.46 -0.48 3.99
CA VAL A 145 29.31 -1.29 2.78
C VAL A 145 29.29 -2.80 3.10
N ASN A 146 29.24 -3.20 4.39
CA ASN A 146 29.41 -4.58 4.84
C ASN A 146 28.13 -5.30 5.31
N GLU A 147 26.93 -4.73 5.13
CA GLU A 147 25.67 -5.43 5.46
C GLU A 147 25.12 -6.30 4.31
N ILE A 148 25.93 -6.58 3.29
CA ILE A 148 25.61 -7.60 2.30
C ILE A 148 26.02 -8.95 2.89
N THR A 149 25.07 -9.88 2.96
CA THR A 149 25.19 -11.31 3.32
C THR A 149 24.74 -11.67 4.73
N ARG A 150 23.46 -11.43 5.03
CA ARG A 150 22.69 -12.43 5.78
C ARG A 150 21.81 -13.21 4.80
N PRO A 151 22.02 -14.52 4.61
CA PRO A 151 20.99 -15.33 4.01
C PRO A 151 19.78 -15.23 4.94
N LEU A 152 18.63 -14.82 4.41
CA LEU A 152 17.33 -15.12 5.01
C LEU A 152 17.27 -16.64 5.08
N THR A 153 17.70 -17.23 6.20
CA THR A 153 17.37 -18.61 6.51
C THR A 153 15.85 -18.65 6.59
N SER A 154 15.28 -19.23 5.54
CA SER A 154 13.90 -19.63 5.44
C SER A 154 13.54 -20.47 6.66
N SER A 155 13.01 -19.81 7.67
CA SER A 155 12.13 -20.42 8.65
C SER A 155 10.76 -19.80 8.41
N LEU A 156 10.15 -20.18 7.29
CA LEU A 156 8.69 -20.23 7.24
C LEU A 156 8.28 -21.32 8.24
N ALA A 157 8.19 -20.96 9.51
CA ALA A 157 7.26 -21.63 10.39
C ALA A 157 5.88 -21.23 9.88
N SER A 158 5.35 -22.05 8.97
CA SER A 158 3.98 -22.00 8.44
C SER A 158 3.00 -21.80 9.58
N SER A 159 2.67 -20.55 9.84
CA SER A 159 1.58 -20.15 10.73
C SER A 159 0.45 -19.73 9.81
N THR A 160 -0.28 -20.76 9.37
CA THR A 160 -1.52 -20.66 8.63
C THR A 160 -2.49 -19.78 9.41
N GLN A 161 -2.62 -18.50 9.04
CA GLN A 161 -3.72 -17.68 9.51
C GLN A 161 -4.74 -17.55 8.38
N VAL A 162 -5.86 -18.23 8.59
CA VAL A 162 -7.06 -18.16 7.76
C VAL A 162 -7.67 -16.78 7.94
N VAL A 163 -7.54 -15.92 6.93
CA VAL A 163 -8.28 -14.65 6.88
C VAL A 163 -9.65 -14.96 6.27
N ALA A 164 -10.66 -15.12 7.12
CA ALA A 164 -12.04 -15.12 6.69
C ALA A 164 -12.42 -13.70 6.25
N VAL A 165 -12.44 -13.48 4.93
CA VAL A 165 -13.00 -12.25 4.35
C VAL A 165 -14.52 -12.41 4.36
N SER A 166 -15.17 -11.77 5.32
CA SER A 166 -16.63 -11.64 5.32
C SER A 166 -17.04 -10.52 4.36
N GLN A 167 -17.65 -10.86 3.22
CA GLN A 167 -18.51 -9.92 2.48
C GLN A 167 -19.80 -10.61 2.00
N SER A 168 -20.88 -9.83 2.17
CA SER A 168 -22.24 -9.91 1.62
C SER A 168 -22.68 -11.19 0.89
N SER A 169 -23.73 -11.79 1.46
CA SER A 169 -24.71 -12.71 0.88
C SER A 169 -24.62 -12.91 -0.64
N HIS A 170 -24.17 -14.11 -1.02
CA HIS A 170 -24.24 -14.81 -2.32
C HIS A 170 -22.91 -15.38 -2.85
N PHE A 171 -21.87 -15.48 -2.03
CA PHE A 171 -20.71 -16.31 -2.37
C PHE A 171 -20.47 -17.37 -1.30
N SER A 172 -20.67 -18.64 -1.68
CA SER A 172 -20.26 -19.79 -0.88
C SER A 172 -18.90 -20.25 -1.41
N THR A 173 -17.82 -19.93 -0.71
CA THR A 173 -16.48 -20.41 -1.06
C THR A 173 -15.73 -20.87 0.18
N THR A 174 -15.65 -22.19 0.35
CA THR A 174 -14.68 -22.88 1.21
C THR A 174 -13.35 -23.14 0.48
N ASP A 175 -12.96 -22.28 -0.46
CA ASP A 175 -11.68 -22.44 -1.15
C ASP A 175 -10.56 -21.84 -0.29
N THR A 176 -9.78 -22.75 0.28
CA THR A 176 -8.63 -22.44 1.12
C THR A 176 -7.50 -21.93 0.23
N VAL A 177 -7.20 -20.64 0.28
CA VAL A 177 -6.01 -20.06 -0.39
C VAL A 177 -4.77 -20.55 0.34
N ARG A 178 -3.91 -21.33 -0.31
CA ARG A 178 -2.79 -22.06 0.32
C ARG A 178 -1.40 -21.63 -0.15
N SER A 179 -1.29 -20.75 -1.14
CA SER A 179 -0.01 -20.28 -1.69
C SER A 179 -0.11 -18.93 -2.43
N ASP A 180 1.02 -18.28 -2.66
CA ASP A 180 1.12 -17.05 -3.48
C ASP A 180 0.53 -17.24 -4.89
N ALA A 181 0.63 -18.46 -5.43
CA ALA A 181 0.02 -18.82 -6.72
C ALA A 181 -1.51 -18.84 -6.67
N ASP A 182 -2.10 -19.18 -5.52
CA ASP A 182 -3.55 -19.19 -5.32
C ASP A 182 -4.10 -17.78 -5.16
N LEU A 183 -3.34 -16.87 -4.55
CA LEU A 183 -3.65 -15.44 -4.54
C LEU A 183 -3.70 -14.91 -5.97
N VAL A 184 -2.69 -15.18 -6.80
CA VAL A 184 -2.66 -14.75 -8.21
C VAL A 184 -3.86 -15.29 -9.00
N LYS A 185 -4.27 -16.55 -8.77
CA LYS A 185 -5.47 -17.12 -9.41
C LYS A 185 -6.75 -16.44 -8.92
N LEU A 186 -6.86 -16.15 -7.64
CA LEU A 186 -7.98 -15.41 -7.06
C LEU A 186 -8.09 -14.01 -7.68
N PHE A 187 -6.98 -13.28 -7.82
CA PHE A 187 -6.96 -11.96 -8.47
C PHE A 187 -7.33 -12.00 -9.94
N ARG A 188 -6.82 -12.97 -10.71
CA ARG A 188 -7.26 -13.15 -12.10
C ARG A 188 -8.76 -13.43 -12.18
N SER A 189 -9.32 -14.13 -11.21
CA SER A 189 -10.74 -14.47 -11.16
C SER A 189 -11.60 -13.25 -10.79
N ILE A 190 -11.19 -12.47 -9.77
CA ILE A 190 -11.86 -11.22 -9.36
C ILE A 190 -11.81 -10.18 -10.48
N ASN A 191 -10.64 -9.98 -11.10
CA ASN A 191 -10.49 -9.00 -12.18
C ASN A 191 -11.30 -9.40 -13.42
N LYS A 192 -11.32 -10.70 -13.78
CA LYS A 192 -12.21 -11.20 -14.85
C LYS A 192 -13.69 -10.95 -14.54
N GLN A 193 -14.10 -11.12 -13.28
CA GLN A 193 -15.47 -10.83 -12.87
C GLN A 193 -15.79 -9.33 -12.93
N GLN A 194 -14.91 -8.44 -12.48
CA GLN A 194 -15.11 -6.99 -12.60
C GLN A 194 -15.19 -6.52 -14.05
N ILE A 195 -14.33 -7.04 -14.93
CA ILE A 195 -14.37 -6.75 -16.37
C ILE A 195 -15.70 -7.25 -16.97
N SER A 196 -16.17 -8.43 -16.57
CA SER A 196 -17.44 -8.99 -17.03
C SER A 196 -18.64 -8.15 -16.55
N SER A 197 -18.63 -7.71 -15.29
CA SER A 197 -19.66 -6.83 -14.72
C SER A 197 -19.70 -5.47 -15.40
N ASN A 198 -18.54 -4.85 -15.65
CA ASN A 198 -18.45 -3.56 -16.36
C ASN A 198 -18.91 -3.69 -17.81
N THR A 199 -18.61 -4.82 -18.47
CA THR A 199 -19.07 -5.09 -19.84
C THR A 199 -20.60 -5.28 -19.88
N GLN A 200 -21.18 -5.96 -18.90
CA GLN A 200 -22.65 -6.09 -18.79
C GLN A 200 -23.32 -4.75 -18.49
N GLN A 201 -22.72 -3.92 -17.63
CA GLN A 201 -23.25 -2.57 -17.34
C GLN A 201 -23.21 -1.67 -18.57
N GLN A 202 -22.14 -1.73 -19.37
CA GLN A 202 -22.04 -1.00 -20.63
C GLN A 202 -23.05 -1.47 -21.69
N GLN A 203 -23.24 -2.79 -21.82
CA GLN A 203 -24.26 -3.33 -22.74
C GLN A 203 -25.69 -2.96 -22.31
N THR A 204 -25.95 -2.93 -21.00
CA THR A 204 -27.25 -2.52 -20.46
C THR A 204 -27.50 -1.04 -20.74
N ASN A 205 -26.50 -0.18 -20.51
CA ASN A 205 -26.60 1.25 -20.80
C ASN A 205 -26.79 1.53 -22.30
N GLN A 206 -26.11 0.77 -23.16
CA GLN A 206 -26.25 0.91 -24.62
C GLN A 206 -27.63 0.48 -25.10
N TYR A 207 -28.19 -0.62 -24.56
CA TYR A 207 -29.56 -1.02 -24.83
C TYR A 207 -30.58 0.05 -24.42
N PHE A 208 -30.42 0.69 -23.26
CA PHE A 208 -31.30 1.78 -22.85
C PHE A 208 -31.17 3.02 -23.75
N GLN A 209 -29.98 3.34 -24.24
CA GLN A 209 -29.79 4.42 -25.21
C GLN A 209 -30.45 4.10 -26.57
N ASP A 210 -30.29 2.88 -27.06
CA ASP A 210 -30.89 2.44 -28.33
C ASP A 210 -32.42 2.40 -28.26
N VAL A 211 -32.99 1.98 -27.12
CA VAL A 211 -34.45 2.01 -26.90
C VAL A 211 -34.98 3.44 -26.77
N SER A 212 -34.21 4.35 -26.16
CA SER A 212 -34.61 5.76 -26.01
C SER A 212 -34.62 6.53 -27.33
N ALA A 213 -33.85 6.08 -28.33
CA ALA A 213 -33.82 6.69 -29.67
C ALA A 213 -34.99 6.28 -30.58
N LEU A 214 -35.81 5.32 -30.14
CA LEU A 214 -36.97 4.80 -30.88
C LEU A 214 -38.31 5.43 -30.47
N PHE A 215 -38.32 6.32 -29.47
CA PHE A 215 -39.48 7.06 -28.97
C PHE A 215 -39.23 8.57 -29.05
#